data_AF-A0A348TWF2-F1
#
_entry.id   AF-A0A348TWF2-F1
#
_cell.length_a   1.000
_cell.length_b   1.000
_cell.length_c   1.000
_cell.angle_alpha   90.00
_cell.angle_beta   90.00
_cell.angle_gamma   90.00
#
_symmetry.space_group_name_H-M   'P 1'
#
loop_
_entity.id
_entity.type
_entity.pdbx_description
1 polymer ?
#
loop_
_entity_poly.entity_id
_entity_poly.type
_entity_poly.pdbx_seq_one_letter_code
_entity_poly.pdbx_strand_id
1 'polypeptide(L)'
;MLQVATREGVLTITFDRPDKFNAFNRELAMGVQEALRLAATDVKVRCVVITGAGKAFCAGQDLGEAIAEDGPTLRDIVAKHYNPIIKAIRELPKPVIAAVNGVAAGAGANIALACDIVIAHEKASFV
;
A
#
# COMPACT_ATOMS: atom_id res chain seq x y z
N MET A 1 6.14 7.86 7.32
CA MET A 1 5.35 7.69 6.08
C MET A 1 4.87 6.26 5.90
N LEU A 2 5.67 5.26 6.28
CA LEU A 2 5.26 3.86 6.38
C LEU A 2 5.66 3.34 7.78
N GLN A 3 4.77 2.62 8.45
CA GLN A 3 5.11 1.88 9.66
C GLN A 3 5.07 0.38 9.36
N VAL A 4 6.04 -0.37 9.89
CA VAL A 4 6.16 -1.82 9.70
C VAL A 4 6.39 -2.48 11.04
N ALA A 5 5.58 -3.49 11.36
CA ALA A 5 5.72 -4.26 12.60
C ALA A 5 5.46 -5.75 12.34
N THR A 6 6.24 -6.63 12.97
CA THR A 6 6.04 -8.08 12.88
C THR A 6 5.62 -8.62 14.23
N ARG A 7 4.47 -9.31 14.31
CA ARG A 7 4.01 -10.00 15.50
C ARG A 7 3.47 -11.38 15.14
N GLU A 8 3.93 -12.41 15.84
CA GLU A 8 3.42 -13.79 15.70
C GLU A 8 3.40 -14.32 14.25
N GLY A 9 4.36 -13.86 13.44
CA GLY A 9 4.50 -14.20 12.02
C GLY A 9 3.63 -13.39 11.06
N VAL A 10 2.95 -12.34 11.53
CA VAL A 10 2.23 -11.38 10.70
C VAL A 10 3.05 -10.10 10.58
N LEU A 11 3.41 -9.73 9.35
CA LEU A 11 4.00 -8.43 9.03
C LEU A 11 2.87 -7.44 8.73
N THR A 12 2.71 -6.40 9.52
CA THR A 12 1.75 -5.33 9.27
C THR A 12 2.46 -4.13 8.66
N ILE A 13 2.02 -3.75 7.46
CA ILE A 13 2.44 -2.57 6.71
C ILE A 13 1.32 -1.52 6.85
N THR A 14 1.61 -0.41 7.51
CA THR A 14 0.65 0.68 7.74
C THR A 14 1.09 1.92 6.98
N PHE A 15 0.28 2.37 6.01
CA PHE A 15 0.50 3.66 5.36
C PHE A 15 0.28 4.77 6.39
N ASP A 16 1.27 5.61 6.62
CA ASP A 16 1.31 6.56 7.73
C ASP A 16 1.55 7.98 7.20
N ARG A 17 0.56 8.44 6.41
CA ARG A 17 0.39 9.84 5.96
C ARG A 17 -1.08 10.27 6.17
N PRO A 18 -1.60 10.20 7.40
CA PRO A 18 -3.04 10.35 7.66
C PRO A 18 -3.58 11.74 7.29
N ASP A 19 -2.75 12.79 7.35
CA ASP A 19 -3.07 14.16 6.93
C ASP A 19 -3.28 14.29 5.41
N LYS A 20 -2.71 13.36 4.63
CA LYS A 20 -2.88 13.23 3.17
C LYS A 20 -3.74 12.03 2.79
N PHE A 21 -4.54 11.50 3.73
CA PHE A 21 -5.37 10.31 3.50
C PHE A 21 -4.56 9.13 2.92
N ASN A 22 -3.30 9.00 3.34
CA ASN A 22 -2.37 7.96 2.89
C ASN A 22 -2.14 7.94 1.37
N ALA A 23 -2.28 9.09 0.70
CA ALA A 23 -1.94 9.21 -0.72
C ALA A 23 -0.47 8.81 -0.96
N PHE A 24 -0.22 8.08 -2.04
CA PHE A 24 1.09 7.59 -2.41
C PHE A 24 1.93 8.67 -3.05
N ASN A 25 3.11 8.88 -2.50
CA ASN A 25 4.22 9.54 -3.17
C ASN A 25 5.37 8.53 -3.34
N ARG A 26 6.49 8.96 -3.92
CA ARG A 26 7.66 8.12 -4.16
C ARG A 26 8.20 7.44 -2.90
N GLU A 27 8.37 8.17 -1.81
CA GLU A 27 8.94 7.59 -0.58
C GLU A 27 8.04 6.48 -0.01
N LEU A 28 6.72 6.70 0.06
CA LEU A 28 5.78 5.67 0.50
C LEU A 28 5.81 4.46 -0.45
N ALA A 29 5.82 4.70 -1.77
CA ALA A 29 5.89 3.63 -2.75
C ALA A 29 7.15 2.76 -2.60
N MET A 30 8.32 3.38 -2.46
CA MET A 30 9.59 2.65 -2.28
C MET A 30 9.61 1.88 -0.96
N GLY A 31 9.10 2.47 0.12
CA GLY A 31 8.99 1.79 1.41
C GLY A 31 8.12 0.53 1.34
N VAL A 32 6.99 0.59 0.62
CA VAL A 32 6.09 -0.56 0.45
C VAL A 32 6.75 -1.67 -0.37
N GLN A 33 7.45 -1.30 -1.46
CA GLN A 33 8.20 -2.28 -2.26
C GLN A 33 9.25 -2.99 -1.41
N GLU A 34 10.00 -2.25 -0.60
CA GLU A 34 11.03 -2.82 0.28
C GLU A 34 10.42 -3.73 1.35
N ALA A 35 9.31 -3.31 1.98
CA ALA A 35 8.63 -4.12 2.99
C ALA A 35 8.12 -5.45 2.41
N LEU A 36 7.54 -5.44 1.20
CA LEU A 36 7.08 -6.66 0.52
C LEU A 36 8.26 -7.55 0.12
N ARG A 37 9.37 -6.96 -0.36
CA ARG A 37 10.60 -7.70 -0.69
C ARG A 37 11.17 -8.41 0.53
N LEU A 38 11.26 -7.73 1.67
CA LEU A 38 11.72 -8.32 2.93
C LEU A 38 10.75 -9.42 3.40
N ALA A 39 9.44 -9.19 3.28
CA ALA A 39 8.42 -10.17 3.61
C ALA A 39 8.57 -11.46 2.81
N ALA A 40 8.97 -11.39 1.53
CA ALA A 40 9.16 -12.56 0.68
C ALA A 40 10.25 -13.51 1.23
N THR A 41 11.35 -12.95 1.73
CA THR A 41 12.53 -13.72 2.15
C THR A 41 12.57 -14.07 3.64
N ASP A 42 11.85 -13.34 4.50
CA ASP A 42 11.88 -13.60 5.95
C ASP A 42 11.03 -14.82 6.33
N VAL A 43 11.67 -15.93 6.68
CA VAL A 43 11.01 -17.19 7.09
C VAL A 43 10.14 -17.05 8.34
N LYS A 44 10.31 -16.01 9.16
CA LYS A 44 9.47 -15.74 10.32
C LYS A 44 8.12 -15.13 9.91
N VAL A 45 8.06 -14.43 8.79
CA VAL A 45 6.82 -13.87 8.23
C VAL A 45 6.06 -14.96 7.49
N ARG A 46 4.80 -15.18 7.87
CA ARG A 46 3.88 -16.15 7.26
C ARG A 46 2.69 -15.48 6.57
N CYS A 47 2.41 -14.22 6.88
CA CYS A 47 1.33 -13.43 6.28
C CYS A 47 1.69 -11.94 6.34
N VAL A 48 1.18 -11.17 5.36
CA VAL A 48 1.28 -9.72 5.33
C VAL A 48 -0.11 -9.11 5.48
N VAL A 49 -0.25 -8.09 6.33
CA VAL A 49 -1.43 -7.24 6.42
C VAL A 49 -1.05 -5.84 5.96
N ILE A 50 -1.82 -5.27 5.03
CA ILE A 50 -1.68 -3.89 4.56
C ILE A 50 -2.88 -3.08 5.07
N THR A 51 -2.63 -1.92 5.68
CA THR A 51 -3.68 -1.01 6.18
C THR A 51 -3.22 0.46 6.14
N GLY A 52 -4.13 1.39 6.44
CA GLY A 52 -3.83 2.82 6.53
C GLY A 52 -4.00 3.36 7.95
N ALA A 53 -3.15 4.29 8.35
CA ALA A 53 -3.32 5.05 9.58
C ALA A 53 -4.46 6.08 9.44
N GLY A 54 -5.13 6.38 10.54
CA GLY A 54 -6.18 7.39 10.59
C GLY A 54 -7.48 6.95 9.88
N LYS A 55 -8.11 7.89 9.16
CA LYS A 55 -9.48 7.75 8.65
C LYS A 55 -9.60 7.17 7.24
N ALA A 56 -8.48 6.90 6.57
CA ALA A 56 -8.44 6.41 5.20
C ALA A 56 -7.55 5.18 5.11
N PHE A 57 -7.87 4.29 4.17
CA PHE A 57 -6.92 3.29 3.74
C PHE A 57 -5.87 3.96 2.85
N CYS A 58 -6.28 4.48 1.69
CA CYS A 58 -5.41 5.20 0.74
C CYS A 58 -6.26 5.96 -0.29
N ALA A 59 -6.02 7.26 -0.45
CA ALA A 59 -6.70 8.11 -1.44
C ALA A 59 -6.12 8.02 -2.87
N GLY A 60 -5.17 7.12 -3.13
CA GLY A 60 -4.53 6.95 -4.44
C GLY A 60 -3.24 7.75 -4.56
N GLN A 61 -2.97 8.30 -5.74
CA GLN A 61 -1.74 9.06 -5.99
C GLN A 61 -1.82 10.44 -5.33
N ASP A 62 -0.72 10.87 -4.71
CA ASP A 62 -0.55 12.24 -4.26
C ASP A 62 -0.53 13.17 -5.48
N LEU A 63 -1.59 13.97 -5.64
CA LEU A 63 -1.73 14.89 -6.77
C LEU A 63 -0.66 15.98 -6.76
N GLY A 64 -0.14 16.35 -5.58
CA GLY A 64 0.96 17.31 -5.48
C GLY A 64 2.25 16.79 -6.13
N GLU A 65 2.50 15.48 -6.04
CA GLU A 65 3.62 14.83 -6.76
C GLU A 65 3.29 14.65 -8.24
N ALA A 66 2.04 14.27 -8.56
CA ALA A 66 1.65 13.93 -9.93
C ALA A 66 1.64 15.11 -10.91
N ILE A 67 1.48 16.34 -10.40
CA ILE A 67 1.39 17.57 -11.22
C ILE A 67 2.59 18.51 -11.03
N ALA A 68 3.59 18.13 -10.23
CA ALA A 68 4.78 18.94 -10.04
C ALA A 68 5.55 19.10 -11.35
N GLU A 69 6.01 20.32 -11.67
CA GLU A 69 6.72 20.63 -12.92
C GLU A 69 8.02 19.82 -13.08
N ASP A 70 8.72 19.57 -11.97
CA ASP A 70 9.92 18.74 -11.87
C ASP A 70 9.63 17.32 -11.31
N GLY A 71 8.35 16.95 -11.25
CA GLY A 71 7.87 15.67 -10.75
C GLY A 71 8.00 14.51 -11.76
N PRO A 72 7.83 13.26 -11.30
CA PRO A 72 7.80 12.12 -12.19
C PRO A 72 6.55 12.17 -13.09
N THR A 73 6.68 11.71 -14.34
CA THR A 73 5.51 11.56 -15.22
C THR A 73 4.53 10.53 -14.65
N LEU A 74 3.24 10.62 -15.00
CA LEU A 74 2.26 9.59 -14.62
C LEU A 74 2.68 8.20 -15.11
N ARG A 75 3.31 8.11 -16.28
CA ARG A 75 3.86 6.86 -16.81
C ARG A 75 4.96 6.30 -15.91
N ASP A 76 5.86 7.15 -15.43
CA ASP A 76 6.91 6.76 -14.49
C ASP A 76 6.34 6.34 -13.14
N ILE A 77 5.36 7.07 -12.61
CA ILE A 77 4.66 6.71 -11.38
C ILE A 77 4.06 5.31 -11.50
N VAL A 78 3.31 5.03 -12.57
CA VAL A 78 2.73 3.69 -12.78
C VAL A 78 3.82 2.63 -12.94
N ALA A 79 4.82 2.87 -13.79
CA ALA A 79 5.84 1.87 -14.12
C ALA A 79 6.80 1.57 -12.96
N LYS A 80 7.15 2.57 -12.16
CA LYS A 80 8.18 2.48 -11.11
C LYS A 80 7.60 2.38 -9.70
N HIS A 81 6.37 2.84 -9.46
CA HIS A 81 5.75 2.81 -8.13
C HIS A 81 4.70 1.71 -8.05
N TYR A 82 3.59 1.82 -8.78
CA TYR A 82 2.45 0.92 -8.62
C TYR A 82 2.69 -0.46 -9.21
N ASN A 83 3.17 -0.58 -10.45
CA ASN A 83 3.35 -1.88 -11.09
C ASN A 83 4.28 -2.82 -10.28
N PRO A 84 5.42 -2.36 -9.74
CA PRO A 84 6.25 -3.21 -8.88
C PRO A 84 5.56 -3.61 -7.57
N ILE A 85 4.76 -2.73 -6.96
CA ILE A 85 3.99 -3.07 -5.75
C ILE A 85 2.96 -4.15 -6.06
N ILE A 86 2.18 -3.96 -7.13
CA ILE A 86 1.14 -4.92 -7.52
C ILE A 86 1.77 -6.27 -7.85
N LYS A 87 2.88 -6.29 -8.61
CA LYS A 87 3.62 -7.53 -8.87
C LYS A 87 4.13 -8.17 -7.58
N ALA A 88 4.76 -7.40 -6.70
CA ALA A 88 5.28 -7.91 -5.43
C ALA A 88 4.18 -8.50 -4.53
N ILE A 89 2.98 -7.91 -4.51
CA ILE A 89 1.81 -8.49 -3.83
C ILE A 89 1.40 -9.81 -4.50
N ARG A 90 1.23 -9.81 -5.82
CA ARG A 90 0.71 -10.96 -6.58
C ARG A 90 1.67 -12.14 -6.68
N GLU A 91 2.96 -11.89 -6.59
CA GLU A 91 4.03 -12.90 -6.66
C GLU A 91 4.50 -13.33 -5.26
N LEU A 92 4.00 -12.71 -4.18
CA LEU A 92 4.41 -13.05 -2.83
C LEU A 92 4.02 -14.51 -2.52
N PRO A 93 4.95 -15.38 -2.07
CA PRO A 93 4.63 -16.78 -1.74
C PRO A 93 3.94 -16.93 -0.38
N LYS A 94 3.24 -15.87 0.08
CA LYS A 94 2.62 -15.74 1.41
C LYS A 94 1.33 -14.93 1.28
N PRO A 95 0.26 -15.25 2.04
CA PRO A 95 -0.99 -14.52 1.96
C PRO A 95 -0.84 -13.02 2.27
N VAL A 96 -1.46 -12.18 1.46
CA VAL A 96 -1.55 -10.72 1.65
C VAL A 96 -3.01 -10.33 1.90
N ILE A 97 -3.25 -9.67 3.03
CA ILE A 97 -4.57 -9.22 3.45
C ILE A 97 -4.61 -7.68 3.43
N ALA A 98 -5.58 -7.09 2.74
CA ALA A 98 -5.91 -5.68 2.89
C ALA A 98 -6.93 -5.51 4.02
N ALA A 99 -6.54 -4.80 5.08
CA ALA A 99 -7.44 -4.33 6.13
C ALA A 99 -7.83 -2.87 5.83
N VAL A 100 -8.96 -2.69 5.14
CA VAL A 100 -9.42 -1.40 4.63
C VAL A 100 -10.23 -0.68 5.70
N ASN A 101 -9.55 0.21 6.43
CA ASN A 101 -10.07 0.95 7.60
C ASN A 101 -10.90 2.20 7.23
N GLY A 102 -10.91 2.62 5.96
CA GLY A 102 -11.59 3.82 5.49
C GLY A 102 -11.60 3.91 3.97
N VAL A 103 -11.63 5.11 3.41
CA VAL A 103 -11.65 5.29 1.95
C VAL A 103 -10.43 4.65 1.28
N ALA A 104 -10.68 3.87 0.22
CA ALA A 104 -9.71 3.36 -0.73
C ALA A 104 -10.11 3.86 -2.12
N ALA A 105 -9.33 4.77 -2.70
CA ALA A 105 -9.69 5.45 -3.94
C ALA A 105 -8.64 5.28 -5.05
N GLY A 106 -9.08 5.10 -6.29
CA GLY A 106 -8.23 5.01 -7.47
C GLY A 106 -7.08 4.01 -7.30
N ALA A 107 -5.84 4.48 -7.40
CA ALA A 107 -4.67 3.62 -7.22
C ALA A 107 -4.58 2.98 -5.83
N GLY A 108 -5.16 3.60 -4.79
CA GLY A 108 -5.27 3.05 -3.45
C GLY A 108 -6.25 1.87 -3.38
N ALA A 109 -7.38 1.96 -4.09
CA ALA A 109 -8.31 0.84 -4.25
C ALA A 109 -7.63 -0.33 -4.99
N ASN A 110 -6.85 -0.04 -6.03
CA ASN A 110 -6.13 -1.07 -6.78
C ASN A 110 -5.12 -1.86 -5.92
N ILE A 111 -4.47 -1.20 -4.95
CA ILE A 111 -3.59 -1.91 -4.00
C ILE A 111 -4.40 -2.90 -3.14
N ALA A 112 -5.55 -2.48 -2.62
CA ALA A 112 -6.42 -3.37 -1.85
C ALA A 112 -6.91 -4.55 -2.71
N LEU A 113 -7.35 -4.27 -3.94
CA LEU A 113 -7.86 -5.28 -4.88
C LEU A 113 -6.79 -6.24 -5.40
N ALA A 114 -5.50 -5.89 -5.29
CA ALA A 114 -4.41 -6.80 -5.64
C ALA A 114 -4.09 -7.81 -4.53
N CYS A 115 -4.51 -7.55 -3.29
CA CYS A 115 -4.32 -8.46 -2.16
C CYS A 115 -5.20 -9.72 -2.32
N ASP A 116 -4.84 -10.80 -1.63
CA ASP A 116 -5.57 -12.07 -1.72
C ASP A 116 -6.94 -12.00 -1.03
N ILE A 117 -7.01 -11.27 0.08
CA ILE A 117 -8.23 -11.08 0.87
C ILE A 117 -8.38 -9.60 1.20
N VAL A 118 -9.58 -9.08 1.05
CA VAL A 118 -9.95 -7.73 1.47
C VAL A 118 -10.96 -7.82 2.61
N ILE A 119 -10.61 -7.25 3.76
CA ILE A 119 -11.50 -7.05 4.91
C ILE A 119 -11.73 -5.55 5.06
N ALA A 120 -12.97 -5.10 4.90
CA ALA A 120 -13.32 -3.70 4.94
C ALA A 120 -14.17 -3.37 6.17
N HIS A 121 -13.87 -2.26 6.82
CA HIS A 121 -14.74 -1.68 7.84
C HIS A 121 -16.11 -1.33 7.22
N GLU A 122 -17.21 -1.41 7.98
CA GLU A 122 -18.58 -1.15 7.45
C GLU A 122 -18.73 0.23 6.81
N LYS A 123 -17.91 1.20 7.25
CA LYS A 123 -17.88 2.59 6.76
C LYS A 123 -16.79 2.85 5.71
N ALA A 124 -16.07 1.82 5.28
CA ALA A 124 -15.10 1.97 4.20
C ALA A 124 -15.83 2.19 2.87
N SER A 125 -15.18 2.91 1.95
CA SER A 125 -15.70 3.17 0.63
C SER A 125 -14.61 2.90 -0.41
N PHE A 126 -14.99 2.25 -1.50
CA PHE A 126 -14.16 2.06 -2.68
C PHE A 126 -14.64 3.01 -3.77
N VAL A 127 -13.73 3.84 -4.29
CA VAL A 127 -14.03 4.94 -5.23
C VAL A 127 -13.10 4.90 -6.44
#